data_AF-A0A1Q8DW14-F1
#
_entry.id   AF-A0A1Q8DW14-F1
#
_cell.length_a   1.000
_cell.length_b   1.000
_cell.length_c   1.000
_cell.angle_alpha   90.00
_cell.angle_beta   90.00
_cell.angle_gamma   90.00
#
_symmetry.space_group_name_H-M   'P 1'
#
loop_
_entity.id
_entity.type
_entity.pdbx_description
1 polymer ?
#
loop_
_entity_poly.entity_id
_entity_poly.type
_entity_poly.pdbx_seq_one_letter_code
_entity_poly.pdbx_strand_id
1 'polypeptide(L)' 'MLGEPEYSMNELFAQLGLDSSDEAIDQFIEKNKLAKDEELIDAHIWNDNQRAFLKEEWFKDAAWVETIDELNVRLHPDA' A
#
# COMPACT_ATOMS: atom_id res chain seq x y z
N MET A 1 7.94 -10.44 -24.64
CA MET A 1 6.75 -10.09 -23.84
C MET A 1 7.22 -8.96 -22.94
N LEU A 2 6.66 -7.77 -23.09
CA LEU A 2 6.96 -6.68 -22.17
C LEU A 2 6.33 -7.09 -20.84
N GLY A 3 7.14 -7.35 -19.82
CA GLY A 3 6.63 -7.54 -18.46
C GLY A 3 5.90 -6.27 -18.04
N GLU A 4 4.84 -6.43 -17.26
CA GLU A 4 4.20 -5.28 -16.63
C GLU A 4 5.23 -4.53 -15.77
N PRO A 5 5.13 -3.20 -15.65
CA PRO A 5 6.06 -2.45 -14.83
C PRO A 5 5.92 -2.91 -13.37
N GLU A 6 6.98 -3.49 -12.81
CA GLU A 6 7.08 -3.75 -11.37
C GLU A 6 7.30 -2.42 -10.64
N TYR A 7 6.37 -2.06 -9.76
CA TYR A 7 6.48 -0.87 -8.93
C TYR A 7 7.01 -1.21 -7.53
N SER A 8 7.89 -0.35 -7.03
CA SER A 8 8.46 -0.47 -5.68
C SER A 8 7.57 0.16 -4.61
N MET A 9 7.80 -0.22 -3.34
CA MET A 9 7.12 0.38 -2.19
C MET A 9 7.37 1.90 -2.11
N ASN A 10 8.57 2.36 -2.48
CA ASN A 10 8.92 3.78 -2.53
C ASN A 10 8.06 4.52 -3.56
N GLU A 11 7.87 3.94 -4.74
CA GLU A 11 7.00 4.52 -5.76
C GLU A 11 5.53 4.55 -5.32
N LEU A 12 5.08 3.53 -4.58
CA LEU A 12 3.72 3.49 -4.02
C LEU A 12 3.53 4.62 -3.02
N PHE A 13 4.47 4.81 -2.10
CA PHE A 13 4.41 5.91 -1.13
C PHE A 13 4.45 7.27 -1.80
N ALA A 14 5.30 7.45 -2.82
CA ALA A 14 5.34 8.68 -3.60
C ALA A 14 3.99 8.95 -4.30
N GLN A 15 3.37 7.92 -4.87
CA GLN A 15 2.05 8.00 -5.52
C GLN A 15 0.92 8.32 -4.53
N LEU A 16 1.02 7.83 -3.29
CA LEU A 16 0.12 8.16 -2.19
C LEU A 16 0.39 9.53 -1.56
N GLY A 17 1.43 10.24 -2.01
CA GLY A 17 1.84 11.54 -1.46
C GLY A 17 2.45 11.45 -0.05
N LEU A 18 3.08 10.31 0.27
CA LEU A 18 3.78 10.04 1.52
C LEU A 18 5.29 10.18 1.31
N ASP A 19 6.04 10.25 2.42
CA ASP A 19 7.50 10.18 2.37
C ASP A 19 7.93 8.78 1.90
N SER A 20 8.67 8.74 0.79
CA SER A 20 9.07 7.52 0.09
C SER A 20 10.48 7.05 0.45
N SER A 21 11.09 7.54 1.53
CA SER A 21 12.35 6.97 2.04
C SER A 21 12.10 5.64 2.74
N ASP A 22 13.07 4.74 2.68
CA ASP A 22 12.98 3.41 3.32
C ASP A 22 12.70 3.56 4.82
N GLU A 23 13.36 4.51 5.49
CA GLU A 23 13.16 4.78 6.91
C GLU A 23 11.75 5.29 7.22
N ALA A 24 11.16 6.11 6.36
CA ALA A 24 9.80 6.61 6.55
C ALA A 24 8.75 5.52 6.31
N ILE A 25 8.96 4.65 5.33
CA ILE A 25 8.11 3.50 5.03
C ILE A 25 8.07 2.55 6.23
N ASP A 26 9.23 2.17 6.76
CA ASP A 26 9.30 1.27 7.92
C ASP A 26 8.62 1.89 9.14
N GLN A 27 8.88 3.17 9.42
CA GLN A 27 8.22 3.88 10.52
C GLN A 27 6.70 4.00 10.31
N PHE A 28 6.24 4.20 9.08
CA PHE A 28 4.81 4.26 8.76
C PHE A 28 4.17 2.91 9.09
N ILE A 29 4.78 1.81 8.64
CA ILE A 29 4.28 0.47 8.85
C ILE A 29 4.25 0.11 10.34
N GLU A 30 5.28 0.46 11.11
CA GLU A 30 5.32 0.24 12.56
C GLU A 30 4.21 0.99 13.31
N LYS A 31 3.88 2.21 12.88
CA LYS A 31 2.90 3.08 13.54
C LYS A 31 1.45 2.82 13.15
N ASN A 32 1.21 2.19 12.00
CA ASN A 32 -0.11 2.08 11.38
C ASN A 32 -0.56 0.63 11.19
N LYS A 33 -0.13 -0.29 12.07
CA LYS A 33 -0.52 -1.71 12.03
C LYS A 33 -2.04 -1.86 12.02
N LEU A 34 -2.52 -2.76 11.18
CA LEU A 34 -3.94 -3.02 10.98
C LEU A 34 -4.37 -4.26 11.77
N ALA A 35 -5.62 -4.26 12.22
CA ALA A 35 -6.22 -5.44 12.82
C ALA A 35 -6.44 -6.53 11.75
N LYS A 36 -6.43 -7.80 12.15
CA LYS A 36 -6.57 -8.95 11.23
C LYS A 36 -7.75 -8.85 10.25
N ASP A 37 -8.86 -8.26 10.69
CA ASP A 37 -10.10 -8.14 9.92
C ASP A 37 -10.26 -6.75 9.25
N GLU A 38 -9.24 -5.88 9.33
CA GLU A 38 -9.26 -4.54 8.73
C GLU A 38 -8.64 -4.57 7.33
N GLU A 39 -9.44 -4.29 6.29
CA GLU A 39 -8.94 -4.28 4.91
C GLU A 39 -8.04 -3.06 4.65
N LEU A 40 -6.85 -3.28 4.04
CA LEU A 40 -5.90 -2.20 3.70
C LEU A 40 -6.57 -1.06 2.94
N ILE A 41 -7.32 -1.38 1.88
CA ILE A 41 -7.96 -0.41 0.99
C ILE A 41 -9.10 0.36 1.66
N ASP A 42 -9.51 -0.06 2.86
CA ASP A 42 -10.54 0.57 3.68
C ASP A 42 -10.05 1.03 5.06
N ALA A 43 -8.76 0.90 5.33
CA ALA A 43 -8.16 1.32 6.58
C ALA A 43 -8.28 2.84 6.81
N HIS A 44 -8.47 3.23 8.07
CA HIS A 44 -8.65 4.63 8.48
C HIS A 44 -7.38 5.48 8.38
N ILE A 45 -6.22 4.85 8.16
CA ILE A 45 -4.91 5.51 8.02
C ILE A 45 -4.79 6.29 6.70
N TRP A 46 -5.67 6.03 5.74
CA TRP A 46 -5.71 6.69 4.43
C TRP A 46 -6.70 7.84 4.39
N ASN A 47 -6.29 8.93 3.74
CA ASN A 47 -7.24 9.96 3.29
C ASN A 47 -8.06 9.48 2.08
N ASP A 48 -9.09 10.25 1.71
CA ASP A 48 -10.03 9.87 0.63
C ASP A 48 -9.33 9.63 -0.73
N ASN A 49 -8.31 10.41 -1.07
CA ASN A 49 -7.60 10.28 -2.33
C ASN A 49 -6.72 9.03 -2.36
N GLN A 50 -5.98 8.77 -1.27
CA GLN A 50 -5.16 7.56 -1.10
C GLN A 50 -6.02 6.30 -1.17
N ARG A 51 -7.15 6.31 -0.46
CA ARG A 51 -8.13 5.22 -0.47
C ARG A 51 -8.69 4.98 -1.86
N ALA A 52 -9.05 6.03 -2.59
CA ALA A 52 -9.57 5.92 -3.95
C ALA A 52 -8.55 5.26 -4.89
N PHE A 53 -7.29 5.70 -4.83
CA PHE A 53 -6.20 5.11 -5.61
C PHE A 53 -6.00 3.62 -5.28
N LEU A 54 -5.86 3.29 -3.98
CA LEU A 54 -5.65 1.90 -3.54
C LEU A 54 -6.79 0.98 -3.99
N LYS A 55 -8.05 1.43 -3.86
CA LYS A 55 -9.21 0.67 -4.34
C LYS A 55 -9.19 0.48 -5.85
N GLU A 56 -8.88 1.53 -6.59
CA GLU A 56 -8.84 1.48 -8.06
C GLU A 56 -7.83 0.46 -8.55
N GLU A 57 -6.60 0.50 -8.02
CA GLU A 57 -5.53 -0.40 -8.44
C GLU A 57 -5.77 -1.84 -7.96
N TRP A 58 -6.32 -2.02 -6.76
CA TRP A 58 -6.63 -3.34 -6.21
C TRP A 58 -7.74 -4.06 -6.99
N PHE A 59 -8.86 -3.38 -7.27
CA PHE A 59 -10.00 -4.01 -7.95
C PHE A 59 -9.81 -4.17 -9.45
N LYS A 60 -8.91 -3.41 -10.05
CA LYS A 60 -8.60 -3.53 -11.48
C LYS A 60 -7.53 -4.57 -11.79
N ASP A 61 -7.00 -5.26 -10.76
CA ASP A 61 -5.85 -6.16 -10.89
C ASP A 61 -4.73 -5.46 -11.68
N ALA A 62 -4.48 -4.21 -11.30
CA ALA A 62 -3.64 -3.30 -12.05
C ALA A 62 -2.18 -3.47 -11.64
N ALA A 63 -1.30 -2.73 -12.31
CA ALA A 63 0.14 -2.91 -12.17
C ALA A 63 0.68 -2.68 -10.74
N TRP A 64 -0.08 -2.05 -9.85
CA TRP A 64 0.31 -1.86 -8.44
C TRP A 64 -0.16 -2.98 -7.49
N VAL A 65 -0.93 -3.96 -7.97
CA VAL A 65 -1.60 -4.93 -7.10
C VAL A 65 -0.61 -5.71 -6.23
N GLU A 66 0.54 -6.11 -6.79
CA GLU A 66 1.58 -6.85 -6.06
C GLU A 66 2.21 -6.01 -4.94
N THR A 67 2.53 -4.73 -5.22
CA THR A 67 3.12 -3.81 -4.24
C THR A 67 2.11 -3.47 -3.14
N ILE A 68 0.83 -3.31 -3.48
CA ILE A 68 -0.25 -3.07 -2.52
C ILE A 68 -0.47 -4.31 -1.64
N ASP A 69 -0.36 -5.52 -2.20
CA ASP A 69 -0.45 -6.76 -1.42
C ASP A 69 0.74 -6.90 -0.47
N GLU A 70 1.95 -6.58 -0.90
CA GLU A 70 3.13 -6.54 -0.02
C GLU A 70 2.91 -5.56 1.16
N LEU A 71 2.39 -4.36 0.88
CA LEU A 71 2.07 -3.38 1.91
C LEU A 71 1.03 -3.93 2.89
N ASN A 72 -0.01 -4.61 2.37
CA ASN A 72 -1.05 -5.24 3.17
C ASN A 72 -0.46 -6.27 4.15
N VAL A 73 0.41 -7.15 3.66
CA VAL A 73 1.10 -8.16 4.49
C VAL A 73 1.95 -7.49 5.57
N ARG A 74 2.73 -6.45 5.22
CA ARG A 74 3.60 -5.75 6.18
C ARG A 74 2.82 -5.02 7.27
N LEU A 75 1.60 -4.57 6.98
CA LEU A 75 0.71 -3.91 7.94
C LEU A 75 -0.04 -4.89 8.86
N HIS A 76 -0.13 -6.17 8.48
CA HIS A 76 -0.77 -7.23 9.25
C HIS A 76 0.25 -8.25 9.81
N PRO A 77 0.95 -7.93 10.92
CA PRO A 77 1.98 -8.81 11.48
C PRO A 77 1.43 -10.13 12.03
N ASP A 78 0.11 -10.21 12.29
CA ASP A 78 -0.58 -11.36 12.88
C ASP A 78 -1.60 -12.03 11.92
N ALA A 79 -1.53 -11.73 10.60
CA ALA A 79 -2.41 -12.32 9.59
C ALA A 79 -2.17 -13.83 9.40
#